data_AF-A0AAN8S9B2-F1
#
_entry.id   AF-A0AAN8S9B2-F1
#
_cell.length_a   1.000
_cell.length_b   1.000
_cell.length_c   1.000
_cell.angle_alpha   90.00
_cell.angle_beta   90.00
_cell.angle_gamma   90.00
#
_symmetry.space_group_name_H-M   'P 1'
#
loop_
_entity.id
_entity.type
_entity.pdbx_description
1 polymer ?
#
loop_
_entity_poly.entity_id
_entity_poly.type
_entity_poly.pdbx_seq_one_letter_code
_entity_poly.pdbx_strand_id
1 'polypeptide(L)'
;MSMTVAQSYSQSDEDGKQWVRKRRKRHVIWAVSTVMTRQNFIPSQENEEVGVNGLIPFWDMCNHTNGYLSTQYKSDKSECLACKSFKKGEQVLMFYGQRSNCDFFVHNGFTYDGNEHDSFRFRLGISKADKLHDERCQLLKSLGVPDSGDFDIYSGAEPVREQLLSFLRIFNMDMDHLNHWKSSSRLSDLMWKDCALDTKVESKVWTFLFNRIKLLLLPYEKIAEVLLSYG
;
A
#
# COMPACT_ATOMS: atom_id res chain seq x y z
N MET A 1 2.92 -30.09 27.43
CA MET A 1 2.88 -29.70 26.01
C MET A 1 3.48 -28.32 25.69
N SER A 2 3.75 -27.43 26.66
CA SER A 2 4.26 -26.06 26.41
C SER A 2 5.79 -25.94 26.28
N MET A 3 6.59 -26.80 26.93
CA MET A 3 8.06 -26.70 26.89
C MET A 3 8.70 -27.14 25.56
N THR A 4 8.09 -28.08 24.85
CA THR A 4 8.67 -28.68 23.62
C THR A 4 8.66 -27.71 22.43
N VAL A 5 7.64 -26.85 22.33
CA VAL A 5 7.51 -25.86 21.25
C VAL A 5 8.50 -24.70 21.46
N ALA A 6 8.68 -24.23 22.69
CA ALA A 6 9.64 -23.15 22.97
C ALA A 6 11.10 -23.58 22.71
N GLN A 7 11.44 -24.83 23.03
CA GLN A 7 12.78 -25.39 22.74
C GLN A 7 13.03 -25.58 21.24
N SER A 8 12.02 -25.99 20.45
CA SER A 8 12.18 -26.12 19.00
C SER A 8 12.40 -24.78 18.31
N TYR A 9 11.70 -23.72 18.74
CA TYR A 9 11.90 -22.36 18.21
C TYR A 9 13.26 -21.79 18.60
N SER A 10 13.72 -21.97 19.84
CA SER A 10 15.03 -21.46 20.27
C SER A 10 16.19 -22.17 19.58
N GLN A 11 16.02 -23.46 19.29
CA GLN A 11 17.03 -24.27 18.62
C GLN A 11 17.05 -24.02 17.10
N SER A 12 15.89 -23.83 16.46
CA SER A 12 15.82 -23.38 15.06
C SER A 12 16.44 -22.00 14.86
N ASP A 13 16.31 -21.10 15.84
CA ASP A 13 16.93 -19.77 15.81
C ASP A 13 18.44 -19.82 15.94
N GLU A 14 18.99 -20.65 16.84
CA GLU A 14 20.45 -20.83 16.96
C GLU A 14 21.04 -21.57 15.74
N ASP A 15 20.33 -22.57 15.22
CA ASP A 15 20.71 -23.25 13.98
C ASP A 15 20.65 -22.27 12.79
N GLY A 16 19.64 -21.41 12.72
CA GLY A 16 19.53 -20.34 11.74
C GLY A 16 20.69 -19.33 11.82
N LYS A 17 21.06 -18.89 13.02
CA LYS A 17 22.21 -18.00 13.26
C LYS A 17 23.53 -18.67 12.87
N GLN A 18 23.72 -19.95 13.18
CA GLN A 18 24.92 -20.68 12.80
C GLN A 18 24.97 -20.95 11.28
N TRP A 19 23.81 -21.19 10.66
CA TRP A 19 23.65 -21.37 9.22
C TRP A 19 24.02 -20.11 8.43
N VAL A 20 23.55 -18.94 8.89
CA VAL A 20 23.91 -17.63 8.30
C VAL A 20 25.41 -17.35 8.45
N ARG A 21 25.99 -17.62 9.62
CA ARG A 21 27.43 -17.42 9.89
C ARG A 21 28.36 -18.24 8.98
N LYS A 22 27.93 -19.42 8.53
CA LYS A 22 28.71 -20.30 7.65
C LYS A 22 28.60 -19.95 6.16
N ARG A 23 27.67 -19.07 5.76
CA ARG A 23 27.43 -18.73 4.35
C ARG A 23 28.03 -17.37 4.00
N ARG A 24 28.53 -17.27 2.77
CA ARG A 24 28.96 -15.99 2.19
C ARG A 24 27.75 -15.05 2.11
N LYS A 25 27.96 -13.77 2.46
CA LYS A 25 26.96 -12.68 2.34
C LYS A 25 26.14 -12.74 1.04
N ARG A 26 26.79 -13.07 -0.09
CA ARG A 26 26.15 -13.22 -1.40
C ARG A 26 25.02 -14.25 -1.46
N HIS A 27 25.14 -15.38 -0.74
CA HIS A 27 24.10 -16.43 -0.75
C HIS A 27 22.89 -15.99 0.05
N VAL A 28 23.10 -15.29 1.16
CA VAL A 28 22.01 -14.74 1.98
C VAL A 28 21.27 -13.66 1.21
N ILE A 29 22.00 -12.75 0.55
CA ILE A 29 21.39 -11.72 -0.32
C ILE A 29 20.58 -12.40 -1.42
N TRP A 30 21.18 -13.35 -2.16
CA TRP A 30 20.48 -14.06 -3.22
C TRP A 30 19.21 -14.77 -2.70
N ALA A 31 19.28 -15.48 -1.57
CA ALA A 31 18.13 -16.19 -1.04
C ALA A 31 16.99 -15.24 -0.62
N VAL A 32 17.32 -14.16 0.09
CA VAL A 32 16.33 -13.16 0.53
C VAL A 32 15.75 -12.41 -0.67
N SER A 33 16.56 -12.09 -1.69
CA SER A 33 16.10 -11.51 -2.96
C SER A 33 15.16 -12.46 -3.73
N THR A 34 15.48 -13.75 -3.81
CA THR A 34 14.59 -14.74 -4.44
C THR A 34 13.25 -14.80 -3.71
N VAL A 35 13.26 -14.86 -2.38
CA VAL A 35 12.01 -14.92 -1.59
C VAL A 35 11.21 -13.62 -1.74
N MET A 36 11.82 -12.44 -1.56
CA MET A 36 11.06 -11.17 -1.60
C MET A 36 10.40 -10.93 -2.96
N THR A 37 11.06 -11.33 -4.05
CA THR A 37 10.62 -11.04 -5.42
C THR A 37 9.57 -12.04 -5.92
N ARG A 38 9.45 -13.24 -5.31
CA ARG A 38 8.64 -14.37 -5.82
C ARG A 38 7.72 -15.06 -4.80
N GLN A 39 7.75 -14.66 -3.53
CA GLN A 39 6.85 -15.24 -2.51
C GLN A 39 5.37 -14.88 -2.77
N ASN A 40 4.49 -15.81 -2.43
CA ASN A 40 3.03 -15.64 -2.49
C ASN A 40 2.40 -16.19 -1.22
N PHE A 41 1.31 -15.56 -0.77
CA PHE A 41 0.46 -16.12 0.27
C PHE A 41 -0.50 -17.12 -0.35
N ILE A 42 -0.44 -18.38 0.11
CA ILE A 42 -1.36 -19.46 -0.27
C ILE A 42 -1.99 -20.05 1.00
N PRO A 43 -3.20 -20.64 0.93
CA PRO A 43 -3.80 -21.33 2.06
C PRO A 43 -2.90 -22.45 2.60
N SER A 44 -2.85 -22.62 3.92
CA SER A 44 -2.18 -23.75 4.55
C SER A 44 -2.99 -25.03 4.34
N GLN A 45 -2.29 -26.15 4.12
CA GLN A 45 -2.92 -27.48 4.08
C GLN A 45 -3.53 -27.90 5.42
N GLU A 46 -2.97 -27.41 6.54
CA GLU A 46 -3.45 -27.75 7.88
C GLU A 46 -4.67 -26.90 8.29
N ASN A 47 -4.75 -25.67 7.78
CA ASN A 47 -5.84 -24.75 8.05
C ASN A 47 -5.96 -23.74 6.89
N GLU A 48 -6.98 -23.90 6.05
CA GLU A 48 -7.20 -23.04 4.88
C GLU A 48 -7.46 -21.55 5.24
N GLU A 49 -7.88 -21.26 6.47
CA GLU A 49 -8.05 -19.88 6.96
C GLU A 49 -6.71 -19.18 7.23
N VAL A 50 -5.61 -19.96 7.34
CA VAL A 50 -4.26 -19.45 7.61
C VAL A 50 -3.45 -19.44 6.32
N GLY A 51 -3.00 -18.25 5.91
CA GLY A 51 -2.08 -18.10 4.79
C GLY A 51 -0.63 -18.43 5.18
N VAL A 52 0.07 -19.15 4.30
CA VAL A 52 1.51 -19.44 4.39
C VAL A 52 2.24 -18.91 3.16
N ASN A 53 3.53 -18.61 3.30
CA ASN A 53 4.36 -18.19 2.17
C ASN A 53 4.80 -19.40 1.34
N GLY A 54 4.57 -19.33 0.03
CA GLY A 54 5.02 -20.33 -0.93
C GLY A 54 5.73 -19.71 -2.13
N LEU A 55 6.68 -20.46 -2.69
CA LEU A 55 7.19 -20.22 -4.04
C LEU A 55 6.43 -21.16 -4.98
N ILE A 56 5.90 -20.63 -6.08
CA ILE A 56 5.05 -21.38 -7.01
C ILE A 56 5.82 -21.55 -8.33
N PRO A 57 6.50 -22.70 -8.54
CA PRO A 57 7.36 -22.89 -9.70
C PRO A 57 6.56 -22.76 -11.01
N PHE A 58 7.26 -22.38 -12.07
CA PHE A 58 6.73 -22.16 -13.42
C PHE A 58 5.80 -20.94 -13.54
N TRP A 59 4.78 -20.84 -12.70
CA TRP A 59 3.88 -19.69 -12.65
C TRP A 59 4.63 -18.39 -12.35
N ASP A 60 5.59 -18.43 -11.43
CA ASP A 60 6.36 -17.26 -11.00
C ASP A 60 7.30 -16.70 -12.09
N MET A 61 7.45 -17.39 -13.21
CA MET A 61 8.19 -16.90 -14.38
C MET A 61 7.44 -15.84 -15.20
N CYS A 62 6.13 -15.68 -14.99
CA CYS A 62 5.33 -14.66 -15.67
C CYS A 62 5.69 -13.26 -15.18
N ASN A 63 6.00 -12.32 -16.08
CA ASN A 63 6.32 -10.93 -15.72
C ASN A 63 5.05 -10.08 -15.48
N HIS A 64 5.25 -8.89 -14.92
CA HIS A 64 4.19 -7.95 -14.56
C HIS A 64 3.56 -7.20 -15.76
N THR A 65 2.26 -6.92 -15.68
CA THR A 65 1.53 -5.91 -16.48
C THR A 65 0.33 -5.38 -15.69
N ASN A 66 -0.15 -4.16 -15.98
CA ASN A 66 -1.42 -3.66 -15.43
C ASN A 66 -2.58 -4.60 -15.74
N GLY A 67 -3.57 -4.63 -14.85
CA GLY A 67 -4.77 -5.47 -15.00
C GLY A 67 -5.39 -5.80 -13.66
N TYR A 68 -5.90 -7.02 -13.54
CA TYR A 68 -6.55 -7.54 -12.34
C TYR A 68 -5.96 -8.89 -11.96
N LEU A 69 -6.12 -9.26 -10.69
CA LEU A 69 -5.67 -10.56 -10.19
C LEU A 69 -6.45 -11.66 -10.89
N SER A 70 -5.74 -12.54 -11.57
CA SER A 70 -6.31 -13.66 -12.34
C SER A 70 -5.80 -15.02 -11.87
N THR A 71 -5.13 -15.07 -10.71
CA THR A 71 -4.64 -16.29 -10.09
C THR A 71 -5.40 -16.57 -8.80
N GLN A 72 -5.81 -17.82 -8.59
CA GLN A 72 -6.44 -18.30 -7.37
C GLN A 72 -5.82 -19.62 -6.93
N TYR A 73 -5.94 -19.93 -5.64
CA TYR A 73 -5.60 -21.25 -5.11
C TYR A 73 -6.89 -22.07 -4.96
N LYS A 74 -6.91 -23.28 -5.53
CA LYS A 74 -8.10 -24.16 -5.51
C LYS A 74 -7.69 -25.62 -5.60
N SER A 75 -8.23 -26.46 -4.72
CA SER A 75 -8.03 -27.92 -4.77
C SER A 75 -6.55 -28.31 -4.82
N ASP A 76 -5.77 -27.80 -3.87
CA ASP A 76 -4.33 -28.06 -3.72
C ASP A 76 -3.43 -27.63 -4.89
N LYS A 77 -3.92 -26.71 -5.74
CA LYS A 77 -3.16 -26.17 -6.87
C LYS A 77 -3.44 -24.68 -7.07
N SER A 78 -2.50 -24.02 -7.74
CA SER A 78 -2.69 -22.65 -8.24
C SER A 78 -3.27 -22.70 -9.65
N GLU A 79 -4.35 -21.96 -9.88
CA GLU A 79 -5.00 -21.80 -11.17
C GLU A 79 -4.83 -20.34 -11.61
N CYS A 80 -4.25 -20.12 -12.80
CA CYS A 80 -4.06 -18.79 -13.38
C CYS A 80 -4.80 -18.71 -14.71
N LEU A 81 -5.74 -17.78 -14.81
CA LEU A 81 -6.40 -17.42 -16.05
C LEU A 81 -5.65 -16.25 -16.71
N ALA A 82 -5.73 -16.16 -18.03
CA ALA A 82 -5.12 -15.05 -18.77
C ALA A 82 -5.78 -13.72 -18.36
N CYS A 83 -4.99 -12.75 -17.88
CA CYS A 83 -5.51 -11.43 -17.49
C CYS A 83 -5.96 -10.57 -18.69
N LYS A 84 -5.54 -10.96 -19.89
CA LYS A 84 -5.95 -10.38 -21.18
C LYS A 84 -5.80 -11.43 -22.28
N SER A 85 -6.23 -11.10 -23.49
CA SER A 85 -5.95 -11.94 -24.67
C SER A 85 -4.48 -11.84 -25.06
N PHE A 86 -3.83 -12.98 -25.31
CA PHE A 86 -2.45 -13.05 -25.81
C PHE A 86 -2.42 -13.70 -27.20
N LYS A 87 -1.65 -13.13 -28.13
CA LYS A 87 -1.43 -13.72 -29.46
C LYS A 87 -0.35 -14.79 -29.40
N LYS A 88 -0.37 -15.73 -30.36
CA LYS A 88 0.73 -16.71 -30.50
C LYS A 88 2.06 -15.97 -30.68
N GLY A 89 3.04 -16.30 -29.83
CA GLY A 89 4.36 -15.66 -29.82
C GLY A 89 4.45 -14.41 -28.95
N GLU A 90 3.34 -13.94 -28.37
CA GLU A 90 3.36 -12.87 -27.37
C GLU A 90 3.80 -13.41 -26.00
N GLN A 91 4.53 -12.59 -25.24
CA GLN A 91 4.88 -12.91 -23.86
C GLN A 91 3.62 -12.97 -23.00
N VAL A 92 3.47 -14.05 -22.23
CA VAL A 92 2.43 -14.18 -21.22
C VAL A 92 2.84 -13.35 -20.00
N LEU A 93 1.95 -12.46 -19.58
CA LEU A 93 2.14 -11.54 -18.45
C LEU A 93 1.01 -11.75 -17.44
N MET A 94 1.22 -11.28 -16.22
CA MET A 94 0.22 -11.31 -15.16
C MET A 94 0.24 -10.02 -14.34
N PHE A 95 -0.85 -9.74 -13.63
CA PHE A 95 -0.90 -8.63 -12.68
C PHE A 95 -0.39 -9.10 -11.31
N TYR A 96 0.66 -8.44 -10.79
CA TYR A 96 1.28 -8.81 -9.50
C TYR A 96 0.50 -8.26 -8.29
N GLY A 97 -0.48 -7.38 -8.52
CA GLY A 97 -1.20 -6.66 -7.48
C GLY A 97 -0.98 -5.16 -7.56
N GLN A 98 -1.78 -4.43 -6.79
CA GLN A 98 -1.75 -2.96 -6.71
C GLN A 98 -0.56 -2.52 -5.86
N ARG A 99 0.60 -2.31 -6.49
CA ARG A 99 1.84 -1.89 -5.84
C ARG A 99 2.36 -0.60 -6.47
N SER A 100 2.94 0.27 -5.65
CA SER A 100 3.61 1.47 -6.16
C SER A 100 4.92 1.10 -6.88
N ASN A 101 5.48 2.00 -7.68
CA ASN A 101 6.81 1.79 -8.25
C ASN A 101 7.90 1.77 -7.18
N CYS A 102 7.69 2.45 -6.04
CA CYS A 102 8.59 2.32 -4.89
C CYS A 102 8.59 0.87 -4.36
N ASP A 103 7.41 0.27 -4.21
CA ASP A 103 7.28 -1.12 -3.76
C ASP A 103 7.86 -2.10 -4.78
N PHE A 104 7.57 -1.92 -6.08
CA PHE A 104 8.17 -2.75 -7.12
C PHE A 104 9.70 -2.65 -7.13
N PHE A 105 10.25 -1.45 -6.97
CA PHE A 105 11.69 -1.26 -6.98
C PHE A 105 12.35 -1.97 -5.81
N VAL A 106 11.82 -1.77 -4.59
CA VAL A 106 12.40 -2.32 -3.37
C VAL A 106 12.18 -3.83 -3.24
N HIS A 107 10.99 -4.33 -3.60
CA HIS A 107 10.59 -5.72 -3.33
C HIS A 107 10.61 -6.63 -4.55
N ASN A 108 10.57 -6.09 -5.77
CA ASN A 108 10.58 -6.86 -7.02
C ASN A 108 11.78 -6.53 -7.93
N GLY A 109 12.55 -5.49 -7.63
CA GLY A 109 13.77 -5.12 -8.36
C GLY A 109 13.53 -4.44 -9.70
N PHE A 110 12.35 -3.86 -9.94
CA PHE A 110 12.04 -3.14 -11.19
C PHE A 110 11.07 -1.97 -10.94
N THR A 111 10.96 -1.05 -11.88
CA THR A 111 9.86 -0.06 -11.96
C THR A 111 9.02 -0.36 -13.20
N TYR A 112 7.73 -0.03 -13.16
CA TYR A 112 6.82 -0.24 -14.28
C TYR A 112 6.34 1.10 -14.85
N ASP A 113 6.68 1.33 -16.11
CA ASP A 113 6.23 2.52 -16.84
C ASP A 113 4.71 2.44 -17.05
N GLY A 114 4.02 3.53 -16.72
CA GLY A 114 2.55 3.57 -16.80
C GLY A 114 1.85 2.73 -15.73
N ASN A 115 2.47 2.51 -14.56
CA ASN A 115 1.82 1.86 -13.43
C ASN A 115 0.58 2.63 -12.96
N GLU A 116 -0.60 2.06 -13.18
CA GLU A 116 -1.92 2.62 -12.80
C GLU A 116 -2.13 2.71 -11.29
N HIS A 117 -1.26 2.06 -10.51
CA HIS A 117 -1.29 2.05 -9.06
C HIS A 117 -0.07 2.75 -8.44
N ASP A 118 0.70 3.51 -9.24
CA ASP A 118 1.80 4.27 -8.69
C ASP A 118 1.32 5.36 -7.74
N SER A 119 1.99 5.48 -6.60
CA SER A 119 1.59 6.35 -5.51
C SER A 119 2.76 6.82 -4.67
N PHE A 120 2.59 7.97 -4.04
CA PHE A 120 3.50 8.50 -3.05
C PHE A 120 2.85 8.45 -1.67
N ARG A 121 3.55 7.84 -0.71
CA ARG A 121 3.09 7.69 0.67
C ARG A 121 3.58 8.84 1.55
N PHE A 122 2.70 9.45 2.31
CA PHE A 122 3.03 10.51 3.27
C PHE A 122 2.17 10.46 4.52
N ARG A 123 2.72 10.97 5.62
CA ARG A 123 2.05 10.94 6.92
C ARG A 123 1.24 12.19 7.18
N LEU A 124 -0.01 11.99 7.62
CA LEU A 124 -0.87 13.03 8.17
C LEU A 124 -1.36 12.61 9.55
N GLY A 125 -1.76 13.59 10.36
CA GLY A 125 -2.43 13.31 11.63
C GLY A 125 -3.05 14.55 12.25
N ILE A 126 -4.04 14.34 13.12
CA ILE A 126 -4.65 15.38 13.94
C ILE A 126 -3.69 15.70 15.09
N SER A 127 -3.36 16.99 15.27
CA SER A 127 -2.46 17.41 16.34
C SER A 127 -3.15 17.34 17.69
N LYS A 128 -2.48 16.84 18.73
CA LYS A 128 -2.99 16.87 20.11
C LYS A 128 -3.23 18.28 20.65
N ALA A 129 -2.60 19.29 20.06
CA ALA A 129 -2.80 20.70 20.42
C ALA A 129 -4.01 21.33 19.70
N ASP A 130 -4.66 20.58 18.80
CA ASP A 130 -5.85 21.04 18.09
C ASP A 130 -7.04 21.13 19.06
N LYS A 131 -7.73 22.28 19.04
CA LYS A 131 -8.88 22.53 19.93
C LYS A 131 -10.07 21.63 19.64
N LEU A 132 -10.17 21.09 18.41
CA LEU A 132 -11.23 20.15 18.01
C LEU A 132 -10.68 18.74 17.80
N HIS A 133 -9.58 18.38 18.48
CA HIS A 133 -8.92 17.09 18.33
C HIS A 133 -9.90 15.93 18.54
N ASP A 134 -10.63 15.93 19.65
CA ASP A 134 -11.48 14.81 20.04
C ASP A 134 -12.66 14.64 19.08
N GLU A 135 -13.26 15.75 18.63
CA GLU A 135 -14.35 15.74 17.67
C GLU A 135 -13.92 15.20 16.31
N ARG A 136 -12.75 15.61 15.82
CA ARG A 136 -12.19 15.11 14.56
C ARG A 136 -11.82 13.63 14.65
N CYS A 137 -11.11 13.23 15.70
CA CYS A 137 -10.72 11.84 15.94
C CYS A 137 -11.95 10.93 16.04
N GLN A 138 -13.01 11.38 16.74
CA GLN A 138 -14.25 10.61 16.85
C GLN A 138 -14.90 10.39 15.49
N LEU A 139 -14.98 11.44 14.66
CA LEU A 139 -15.62 11.36 13.35
C LEU A 139 -14.82 10.50 12.36
N LEU A 140 -13.49 10.61 12.39
CA LEU A 140 -12.59 9.75 11.59
C LEU A 140 -12.74 8.28 11.97
N LYS A 141 -12.78 7.99 13.28
CA LYS A 141 -13.00 6.63 13.79
C LYS A 141 -14.32 6.04 13.32
N SER A 142 -15.39 6.83 13.27
CA SER A 142 -16.69 6.40 12.74
C SER A 142 -16.66 6.05 11.25
N LEU A 143 -15.69 6.57 10.49
CA LEU A 143 -15.44 6.23 9.08
C LEU A 143 -14.40 5.11 8.89
N GLY A 144 -13.80 4.60 9.97
CA GLY A 144 -12.67 3.67 9.88
C GLY A 144 -11.40 4.30 9.30
N VAL A 145 -11.29 5.63 9.36
CA VAL A 145 -10.14 6.39 8.88
C VAL A 145 -9.20 6.65 10.06
N PRO A 146 -7.89 6.40 9.94
CA PRO A 146 -6.94 6.68 11.02
C PRO A 146 -6.83 8.19 11.26
N ASP A 147 -6.77 8.60 12.53
CA ASP A 147 -6.56 10.00 12.94
C ASP A 147 -5.09 10.43 12.86
N SER A 148 -4.17 9.47 12.74
CA SER A 148 -2.76 9.66 12.42
C SER A 148 -2.25 8.41 11.71
N GLY A 149 -1.66 8.58 10.54
CA GLY A 149 -1.24 7.46 9.72
C GLY A 149 -0.65 7.85 8.38
N ASP A 150 -0.27 6.83 7.64
CA ASP A 150 0.24 6.99 6.29
C ASP A 150 -0.93 6.98 5.29
N PHE A 151 -0.91 7.93 4.36
CA PHE A 151 -1.87 8.07 3.27
C PHE A 151 -1.12 8.08 1.95
N ASP A 152 -1.80 7.65 0.90
CA ASP A 152 -1.24 7.59 -0.45
C ASP A 152 -1.88 8.66 -1.35
N ILE A 153 -1.06 9.34 -2.16
CA ILE A 153 -1.50 10.14 -3.31
C ILE A 153 -1.11 9.40 -4.59
N TYR A 154 -2.07 9.17 -5.48
CA TYR A 154 -1.89 8.38 -6.69
C TYR A 154 -1.52 9.25 -7.89
N SER A 155 -0.91 8.63 -8.89
CA SER A 155 -0.72 9.24 -10.20
C SER A 155 -2.03 9.30 -11.01
N GLY A 156 -2.10 10.19 -11.99
CA GLY A 156 -3.23 10.30 -12.93
C GLY A 156 -4.28 11.34 -12.56
N ALA A 157 -5.46 11.23 -13.18
CA ALA A 157 -6.53 12.22 -13.07
C ALA A 157 -7.21 12.26 -11.70
N GLU A 158 -7.11 11.17 -10.93
CA GLU A 158 -7.79 10.99 -9.65
C GLU A 158 -6.80 10.68 -8.51
N PRO A 159 -5.97 11.66 -8.11
CA PRO A 159 -4.85 11.42 -7.19
C PRO A 159 -5.28 11.18 -5.74
N VAL A 160 -6.45 11.67 -5.33
CA VAL A 160 -6.95 11.59 -3.95
C VAL A 160 -8.11 10.59 -3.87
N ARG A 161 -7.91 9.54 -3.07
CA ARG A 161 -8.89 8.48 -2.79
C ARG A 161 -9.66 8.73 -1.50
N GLU A 162 -10.64 7.87 -1.24
CA GLU A 162 -11.71 8.00 -0.25
C GLU A 162 -11.19 8.26 1.17
N GLN A 163 -10.18 7.51 1.62
CA GLN A 163 -9.62 7.66 2.97
C GLN A 163 -8.88 8.99 3.15
N LEU A 164 -8.06 9.40 2.17
CA LEU A 164 -7.37 10.68 2.22
C LEU A 164 -8.36 11.85 2.09
N LEU A 165 -9.35 11.73 1.19
CA LEU A 165 -10.36 12.77 0.99
C LEU A 165 -11.16 13.04 2.28
N SER A 166 -11.67 11.98 2.91
CA SER A 166 -12.44 12.08 4.14
C SER A 166 -11.60 12.61 5.30
N PHE A 167 -10.33 12.18 5.41
CA PHE A 167 -9.37 12.74 6.37
C PHE A 167 -9.22 14.25 6.18
N LEU A 168 -8.91 14.69 4.96
CA LEU A 168 -8.67 16.11 4.67
C LEU A 168 -9.91 16.96 4.93
N ARG A 169 -11.11 16.45 4.58
CA ARG A 169 -12.38 17.14 4.85
C ARG A 169 -12.57 17.36 6.33
N ILE A 170 -12.49 16.31 7.15
CA ILE A 170 -12.67 16.41 8.61
C ILE A 170 -11.58 17.28 9.24
N PHE A 171 -10.33 17.18 8.76
CA PHE A 171 -9.22 18.04 9.18
C PHE A 171 -9.54 19.54 9.02
N ASN A 172 -10.27 19.93 7.97
CA ASN A 172 -10.56 21.32 7.63
C ASN A 172 -11.95 21.82 8.08
N MET A 173 -12.75 20.99 8.75
CA MET A 173 -14.05 21.38 9.32
C MET A 173 -13.88 22.22 10.59
N ASP A 174 -14.85 23.10 10.85
CA ASP A 174 -15.04 23.73 12.15
C ASP A 174 -16.07 22.95 13.00
N MET A 175 -16.36 23.45 14.20
CA MET A 175 -17.27 22.80 15.14
C MET A 175 -18.69 22.60 14.58
N ASP A 176 -19.22 23.56 13.82
CA ASP A 176 -20.58 23.47 13.27
C ASP A 176 -20.67 22.37 12.21
N HIS A 177 -19.67 22.29 11.33
CA HIS A 177 -19.58 21.22 10.35
C HIS A 177 -19.40 19.85 11.03
N LEU A 178 -18.55 19.75 12.04
CA LEU A 178 -18.34 18.49 12.77
C LEU A 178 -19.64 18.01 13.45
N ASN A 179 -20.39 18.92 14.08
CA ASN A 179 -21.68 18.60 14.71
C ASN A 179 -22.74 18.17 13.68
N HIS A 180 -22.78 18.83 12.53
CA HIS A 180 -23.66 18.43 11.42
C HIS A 180 -23.35 16.99 10.97
N TRP A 181 -22.09 16.69 10.65
CA TRP A 181 -21.71 15.37 10.14
C TRP A 181 -21.80 14.26 11.19
N LYS A 182 -21.58 14.59 12.47
CA LYS A 182 -21.75 13.66 13.60
C LYS A 182 -23.20 13.20 13.77
N SER A 183 -24.18 14.04 13.43
CA SER A 183 -25.61 13.73 13.51
C SER A 183 -26.21 13.24 12.19
N SER A 184 -25.46 13.33 11.10
CA SER A 184 -25.90 12.93 9.76
C SER A 184 -25.91 11.41 9.60
N SER A 185 -27.01 10.87 9.06
CA SER A 185 -27.08 9.46 8.63
C SER A 185 -26.25 9.18 7.37
N ARG A 186 -25.69 10.21 6.75
CA ARG A 186 -24.94 10.16 5.48
C ARG A 186 -23.44 10.39 5.69
N LEU A 187 -22.89 10.08 6.86
CA LEU A 187 -21.48 10.33 7.19
C LEU A 187 -20.50 9.78 6.13
N SER A 188 -20.81 8.61 5.54
CA SER A 188 -20.02 7.99 4.47
C SER A 188 -19.88 8.86 3.22
N ASP A 189 -20.75 9.85 3.01
CA ASP A 189 -20.67 10.75 1.86
C ASP A 189 -19.38 11.55 1.84
N LEU A 190 -18.79 11.82 3.01
CA LEU A 190 -17.48 12.47 3.14
C LEU A 190 -16.35 11.73 2.41
N MET A 191 -16.52 10.45 2.07
CA MET A 191 -15.56 9.64 1.34
C MET A 191 -15.64 9.84 -0.18
N TRP A 192 -16.74 10.40 -0.69
CA TRP A 192 -17.03 10.46 -2.13
C TRP A 192 -16.90 11.88 -2.68
N LYS A 193 -16.43 12.01 -3.92
CA LYS A 193 -16.19 13.31 -4.56
C LYS A 193 -17.46 14.15 -4.68
N ASP A 194 -18.58 13.51 -4.96
CA ASP A 194 -19.88 14.15 -5.17
C ASP A 194 -20.62 14.51 -3.86
N CYS A 195 -19.92 14.44 -2.72
CA CYS A 195 -20.44 14.92 -1.44
C CYS A 195 -20.88 16.38 -1.55
N ALA A 196 -22.12 16.67 -1.18
CA ALA A 196 -22.59 18.03 -1.02
C ALA A 196 -21.94 18.65 0.23
N LEU A 197 -20.72 19.18 0.08
CA LEU A 197 -19.95 19.83 1.13
C LEU A 197 -19.92 21.35 0.93
N ASP A 198 -19.83 22.09 2.03
CA ASP A 198 -19.64 23.55 1.98
C ASP A 198 -18.39 23.91 1.16
N THR A 199 -18.54 24.85 0.23
CA THR A 199 -17.50 25.24 -0.74
C THR A 199 -16.26 25.84 -0.05
N LYS A 200 -16.41 26.49 1.12
CA LYS A 200 -15.27 27.02 1.89
C LYS A 200 -14.48 25.88 2.52
N VAL A 201 -15.13 24.81 2.97
CA VAL A 201 -14.45 23.62 3.49
C VAL A 201 -13.69 22.93 2.36
N GLU A 202 -14.32 22.71 1.21
CA GLU A 202 -13.65 22.15 0.02
C GLU A 202 -12.42 23.00 -0.39
N SER A 203 -12.56 24.34 -0.41
CA SER A 203 -11.43 25.23 -0.72
C SER A 203 -10.26 25.06 0.26
N LYS A 204 -10.54 24.91 1.56
CA LYS A 204 -9.51 24.66 2.59
C LYS A 204 -8.84 23.30 2.41
N VAL A 205 -9.60 22.26 2.08
CA VAL A 205 -9.10 20.91 1.80
C VAL A 205 -8.02 20.93 0.72
N TRP A 206 -8.33 21.50 -0.44
CA TRP A 206 -7.40 21.53 -1.56
C TRP A 206 -6.23 22.47 -1.32
N THR A 207 -6.46 23.61 -0.67
CA THR A 207 -5.39 24.55 -0.28
C THR A 207 -4.39 23.89 0.67
N PHE A 208 -4.88 23.17 1.69
CA PHE A 208 -4.04 22.45 2.63
C PHE A 208 -3.20 21.38 1.93
N LEU A 209 -3.84 20.53 1.10
CA LEU A 209 -3.14 19.47 0.40
C LEU A 209 -2.08 20.02 -0.56
N PHE A 210 -2.41 21.05 -1.32
CA PHE A 210 -1.48 21.71 -2.24
C PHE A 210 -0.26 22.28 -1.51
N ASN A 211 -0.48 23.00 -0.40
CA ASN A 211 0.61 23.54 0.42
C ASN A 211 1.47 22.42 1.02
N ARG A 212 0.85 21.33 1.47
CA ARG A 212 1.57 20.16 1.99
C ARG A 212 2.45 19.53 0.92
N ILE A 213 1.93 19.32 -0.29
CA ILE A 213 2.71 18.75 -1.41
C ILE A 213 3.87 19.68 -1.77
N LYS A 214 3.64 21.00 -1.85
CA LYS A 214 4.73 21.97 -2.07
C LYS A 214 5.84 21.82 -1.06
N LEU A 215 5.51 21.76 0.24
CA LEU A 215 6.50 21.57 1.31
C LEU A 215 7.28 20.25 1.17
N LEU A 216 6.62 19.18 0.73
CA LEU A 216 7.25 17.87 0.51
C LEU A 216 8.18 17.88 -0.72
N LEU A 217 7.93 18.75 -1.70
CA LEU A 217 8.77 18.90 -2.89
C LEU A 217 10.01 19.75 -2.65
N LEU A 218 9.98 20.71 -1.71
CA LEU A 218 11.12 21.62 -1.45
C LEU A 218 12.50 20.94 -1.33
N PRO A 219 12.64 19.79 -0.61
CA PRO A 219 13.95 19.11 -0.52
C PRO A 219 14.45 18.53 -1.85
N TYR A 220 13.56 18.32 -2.83
CA TYR A 220 13.84 17.68 -4.11
C TYR A 220 14.04 18.67 -5.27
N GLU A 221 13.73 19.96 -5.09
CA GLU A 221 13.87 20.97 -6.16
C GLU A 221 15.30 21.03 -6.71
N LYS A 222 16.31 20.91 -5.84
CA LYS A 222 17.73 20.83 -6.24
C LYS A 222 18.09 19.54 -6.98
N ILE A 223 17.34 18.47 -6.79
CA ILE A 223 17.59 17.16 -7.41
C ILE A 223 17.04 17.16 -8.85
N ALA A 224 15.89 17.79 -9.09
CA ALA A 224 15.30 17.89 -10.42
C ALA A 224 16.17 18.70 -11.40
N GLU A 225 16.76 19.81 -10.94
CA GLU A 225 17.70 20.61 -11.75
C GLU A 225 18.96 19.83 -12.14
N VAL A 226 19.47 18.99 -11.23
CA VAL A 226 20.65 18.15 -11.50
C VAL A 226 20.31 17.03 -12.48
N LEU A 227 19.19 16.33 -12.30
CA LEU A 227 18.80 15.22 -13.18
C LEU A 227 18.48 15.66 -14.62
N LEU A 228 17.90 16.85 -14.80
CA LEU A 228 17.64 17.43 -16.13
C LEU A 228 18.90 17.98 -16.82
N SER A 229 20.01 18.18 -16.09
CA SER A 229 21.29 18.61 -16.66
C SER A 229 22.15 17.47 -17.22
N TYR A 230 21.78 16.21 -16.96
CA TYR A 230 22.47 15.00 -17.41
C TYR A 230 21.73 14.22 -18.52
N GLY A 231 20.60 14.75 -19.01
CA GLY A 231 19.86 14.24 -20.17
C GLY A 231 20.01 15.16 -21.37
#